data_AF-A0A937S0U1-F1
#
_entry.id   AF-A0A937S0U1-F1
#
_cell.length_a   1.000
_cell.length_b   1.000
_cell.length_c   1.000
_cell.angle_alpha   90.00
_cell.angle_beta   90.00
_cell.angle_gamma   90.00
#
_symmetry.space_group_name_H-M   'P 1'
#
loop_
_entity.id
_entity.type
_entity.pdbx_description
1 polymer ?
#
loop_
_entity_poly.entity_id
_entity_poly.type
_entity_poly.pdbx_seq_one_letter_code
_entity_poly.pdbx_strand_id
1 'polypeptide(L)'
;MCRCRWKIEQLHRQSKQVIGLEACQCRKAPMQRNHIGYAVLVWVRLNGLAMQAGPVIYQLKHGLLDNYLCHLVKHPSSSGHG
;
A
#
# COMPACT_ATOMS: atom_id res chain seq x y z
N MET A 1 21.39 -19.37 3.03
CA MET A 1 21.53 -17.89 3.18
C MET A 1 20.87 -17.08 2.06
N CYS A 2 20.88 -17.51 0.78
CA CYS A 2 20.38 -16.67 -0.34
C CYS A 2 18.87 -16.41 -0.39
N ARG A 3 18.04 -17.34 0.11
CA ARG A 3 16.57 -17.28 -0.03
C ARG A 3 15.91 -16.18 0.83
N CYS A 4 16.46 -15.90 2.01
CA CYS A 4 15.98 -14.82 2.88
C CYS A 4 16.38 -13.43 2.33
N ARG A 5 17.61 -13.31 1.81
CA ARG A 5 18.09 -12.07 1.19
C ARG A 5 17.21 -11.63 0.01
N TRP A 6 16.86 -12.58 -0.85
CA TRP A 6 15.96 -12.31 -1.99
C TRP A 6 14.57 -11.85 -1.54
N LYS A 7 14.02 -12.47 -0.49
CA LYS A 7 12.73 -12.07 0.09
C LYS A 7 12.76 -10.64 0.64
N ILE A 8 13.87 -10.23 1.27
CA ILE A 8 14.06 -8.85 1.76
C ILE A 8 14.16 -7.85 0.60
N GLU A 9 14.93 -8.18 -0.45
CA GLU A 9 15.03 -7.34 -1.65
C GLU A 9 13.65 -7.13 -2.32
N GLN A 10 12.82 -8.17 -2.32
CA GLN A 10 11.50 -8.13 -2.93
C GLN A 10 10.48 -7.38 -2.09
N LEU A 11 10.56 -7.52 -0.76
CA LEU A 11 9.88 -6.63 0.18
C LEU A 11 10.25 -5.16 -0.11
N HIS A 12 11.55 -4.84 -0.25
CA HIS A 12 12.00 -3.47 -0.51
C HIS A 12 11.51 -2.95 -1.87
N ARG A 13 11.60 -3.74 -2.95
CA ARG A 13 11.10 -3.37 -4.28
C ARG A 13 9.60 -3.11 -4.28
N GLN A 14 8.83 -4.02 -3.71
CA GLN A 14 7.37 -3.88 -3.64
C GLN A 14 6.96 -2.70 -2.75
N SER A 15 7.63 -2.50 -1.61
CA SER A 15 7.36 -1.37 -0.72
C SER A 15 7.57 -0.01 -1.40
N LYS A 16 8.62 0.11 -2.23
CA LYS A 16 8.87 1.33 -3.02
C LYS A 16 7.78 1.57 -4.08
N GLN A 17 7.40 0.54 -4.84
CA GLN A 17 6.46 0.69 -5.97
C GLN A 17 4.99 0.74 -5.56
N VAL A 18 4.59 -0.01 -4.53
CA VAL A 18 3.17 -0.21 -4.20
C VAL A 18 2.67 0.87 -3.24
N ILE A 19 3.49 1.29 -2.29
CA ILE A 19 3.06 2.06 -1.10
C ILE A 19 3.77 3.41 -0.97
N GLY A 20 4.74 3.70 -1.86
CA GLY A 20 5.43 4.99 -1.87
C GLY A 20 6.28 5.23 -0.62
N LEU A 21 7.02 4.22 -0.16
CA LEU A 21 7.90 4.35 1.02
C LEU A 21 8.87 5.54 0.90
N GLU A 22 9.37 5.80 -0.32
CA GLU A 22 10.33 6.89 -0.62
C GLU A 22 9.64 8.20 -1.01
N ALA A 23 8.32 8.24 -1.08
CA ALA A 23 7.57 9.45 -1.46
C ALA A 23 7.37 10.41 -0.28
N CYS A 24 7.87 10.09 0.92
CA CYS A 24 7.76 10.96 2.10
C CYS A 24 8.57 12.24 1.90
N GLN A 25 7.88 13.36 1.74
CA GLN A 25 8.51 14.69 1.64
C GLN A 25 8.80 15.33 3.01
N CYS A 26 8.46 14.64 4.11
CA CYS A 26 8.68 15.17 5.45
C CYS A 26 10.18 15.26 5.76
N ARG A 27 10.63 16.40 6.29
CA ARG A 27 12.02 16.61 6.72
C ARG A 27 12.30 16.25 8.19
N LYS A 28 11.27 15.89 8.96
CA LYS A 28 11.42 15.53 10.38
C LYS A 28 11.54 14.03 10.56
N ALA A 29 12.59 13.59 11.27
CA ALA A 29 12.87 12.17 11.50
C ALA A 29 11.71 11.38 12.15
N PRO A 30 10.93 11.91 13.12
CA PRO A 30 9.79 11.17 13.68
C PRO A 30 8.68 10.90 12.64
N MET A 31 8.37 11.89 11.80
CA MET A 31 7.38 11.72 10.74
C MET A 31 7.84 10.72 9.68
N GLN A 32 9.13 10.73 9.32
CA GLN A 32 9.69 9.74 8.41
C GLN A 32 9.60 8.32 9.00
N ARG A 33 9.92 8.14 10.29
CA ARG A 33 9.79 6.85 10.98
C ARG A 33 8.35 6.35 11.01
N ASN A 34 7.40 7.25 11.29
CA ASN A 34 5.98 6.92 11.27
C ASN A 34 5.53 6.53 9.85
N HIS A 35 5.92 7.29 8.81
CA HIS A 35 5.63 6.96 7.42
C HIS A 35 6.15 5.57 7.03
N ILE A 36 7.39 5.26 7.40
CA ILE A 36 7.98 3.94 7.18
C ILE A 36 7.17 2.85 7.90
N GLY A 37 6.81 3.07 9.17
CA GLY A 37 6.00 2.15 9.94
C GLY A 37 4.64 1.88 9.30
N TYR A 38 3.90 2.93 8.93
CA TYR A 38 2.60 2.81 8.28
C TYR A 38 2.70 2.11 6.91
N ALA A 39 3.70 2.46 6.10
CA ALA A 39 3.92 1.80 4.81
C ALA A 39 4.19 0.29 4.98
N VAL A 40 5.00 -0.11 5.97
CA VAL A 40 5.25 -1.53 6.27
C VAL A 40 3.98 -2.24 6.77
N LEU A 41 3.19 -1.60 7.63
CA LEU A 41 1.92 -2.16 8.11
C LEU A 41 0.93 -2.42 6.96
N VAL A 42 0.79 -1.44 6.06
CA VAL A 42 -0.04 -1.58 4.85
C VAL A 42 0.47 -2.70 3.97
N TRP A 43 1.79 -2.83 3.78
CA TRP A 43 2.38 -3.93 3.03
C TRP A 43 2.03 -5.30 3.61
N VAL A 44 2.21 -5.47 4.93
CA VAL A 44 1.91 -6.74 5.62
C VAL A 44 0.44 -7.11 5.44
N ARG A 45 -0.46 -6.13 5.57
CA ARG A 45 -1.90 -6.36 5.36
C ARG A 45 -2.21 -6.77 3.92
N LEU A 46 -1.67 -6.07 2.93
CA LEU A 46 -1.85 -6.40 1.52
C LEU A 46 -1.28 -7.78 1.18
N ASN A 47 -0.14 -8.14 1.75
CA ASN A 47 0.49 -9.43 1.51
C ASN A 47 -0.33 -10.58 2.15
N GLY A 48 -0.85 -10.37 3.37
CA GLY A 48 -1.76 -11.31 4.00
C GLY A 48 -3.06 -11.52 3.21
N LEU A 49 -3.61 -10.45 2.60
CA LEU A 49 -4.76 -10.55 1.70
C LEU A 49 -4.42 -11.23 0.38
N ALA A 50 -3.26 -10.95 -0.21
CA ALA A 50 -2.78 -11.59 -1.44
C ALA A 50 -2.58 -13.10 -1.25
N MET A 51 -2.05 -13.53 -0.10
CA MET A 51 -1.92 -14.95 0.24
C MET A 51 -3.26 -15.67 0.38
N GLN A 52 -4.30 -14.97 0.84
CA GLN A 52 -5.64 -15.55 1.01
C GLN A 52 -6.47 -15.56 -0.29
N ALA A 53 -6.35 -14.51 -1.11
CA ALA A 53 -7.16 -14.36 -2.30
C ALA A 53 -6.49 -14.96 -3.56
N GLY A 54 -5.17 -15.15 -3.56
CA GLY A 54 -4.40 -15.58 -4.74
C GLY A 54 -3.93 -14.51 -5.75
N PRO A 55 -4.44 -13.25 -5.80
CA PRO A 55 -3.89 -12.24 -6.69
C PRO A 55 -2.61 -11.63 -6.10
N VAL A 56 -1.70 -11.24 -6.99
CA VAL A 56 -0.45 -10.56 -6.63
C VAL A 56 -0.75 -9.20 -5.99
N ILE A 57 0.10 -8.73 -5.08
CA ILE A 57 -0.06 -7.44 -4.35
C ILE A 57 -0.42 -6.27 -5.27
N TYR A 58 0.12 -6.20 -6.49
CA TYR A 58 -0.19 -5.16 -7.47
C TYR A 58 -1.66 -5.19 -7.92
N GLN A 59 -2.18 -6.37 -8.24
CA GLN A 59 -3.58 -6.56 -8.63
C GLN A 59 -4.52 -6.28 -7.46
N LEU A 60 -4.12 -6.67 -6.25
CA LEU A 60 -4.89 -6.38 -5.04
C LEU A 60 -4.98 -4.87 -4.77
N LYS A 61 -3.86 -4.14 -4.87
CA LYS A 61 -3.87 -2.67 -4.74
C LYS A 61 -4.81 -2.02 -5.76
N HIS A 62 -4.69 -2.41 -7.03
CA HIS A 62 -5.50 -1.83 -8.10
C HIS A 62 -6.98 -2.15 -7.90
N GLY A 63 -7.31 -3.40 -7.55
CA GLY A 63 -8.67 -3.82 -7.26
C GLY A 63 -9.27 -3.10 -6.05
N LEU A 64 -8.51 -2.84 -4.99
CA LEU A 64 -9.00 -2.05 -3.84
C LEU A 64 -9.33 -0.61 -4.25
N LEU A 65 -8.47 0.03 -5.06
CA LEU A 65 -8.69 1.37 -5.58
C LEU A 65 -9.89 1.43 -6.52
N ASP A 66 -9.99 0.46 -7.43
CA ASP A 66 -11.09 0.34 -8.38
C ASP A 66 -12.44 0.11 -7.66
N ASN A 67 -12.48 -0.79 -6.68
CA ASN A 67 -13.66 -1.01 -5.85
C ASN A 67 -14.06 0.25 -5.07
N TYR A 68 -13.08 0.97 -4.50
CA TYR A 68 -13.33 2.22 -3.80
C TYR A 68 -13.90 3.30 -4.73
N LEU A 69 -13.32 3.47 -5.92
CA LEU A 69 -13.82 4.43 -6.92
C LEU A 69 -15.21 4.04 -7.42
N CYS A 70 -15.45 2.76 -7.73
CA CYS A 70 -16.78 2.27 -8.07
C CYS A 70 -17.80 2.54 -6.95
N HIS A 71 -17.40 2.37 -5.69
CA HIS A 71 -18.25 2.66 -4.54
C HIS A 71 -18.56 4.17 -4.43
N LEU A 72 -17.56 5.04 -4.62
CA LEU A 72 -17.75 6.49 -4.64
C LEU A 72 -18.65 6.96 -5.78
N VAL A 73 -18.54 6.34 -6.96
CA VAL A 73 -19.41 6.66 -8.11
C VAL A 73 -20.83 6.17 -7.87
N LYS A 74 -21.01 5.00 -7.23
CA LYS A 74 -22.33 4.46 -6.87
C LYS A 74 -23.00 5.23 -5.75
N HIS A 75 -22.22 5.75 -4.80
CA HIS A 75 -22.67 6.56 -3.68
C HIS A 75 -21.96 7.92 -3.72
N PRO A 76 -22.33 8.81 -4.65
CA PRO A 76 -21.75 10.14 -4.69
C PRO A 76 -22.12 10.83 -3.38
N SER A 77 -21.12 11.04 -2.51
CA SER A 77 -21.30 11.85 -1.31
C SER A 77 -21.83 13.20 -1.75
N SER A 78 -23.08 13.50 -1.42
CA SER A 78 -23.69 14.81 -1.60
C SER A 78 -23.05 15.81 -0.62
N SER A 79 -21.79 16.16 -0.85
CA SER A 79 -21.06 17.21 -0.15
C SER A 79 -20.41 18.08 -1.20
N GLY A 80 -21.26 18.81 -1.91
CA GLY A 80 -20.91 19.67 -3.03
C GLY A 80 -21.92 20.79 -3.24
N HIS A 81 -22.36 21.46 -2.16
CA HIS A 81 -22.71 22.89 -2.17
C HIS A 81 -23.14 23.35 -0.78
N GLY A 82 -22.58 24.47 -0.34
CA GLY A 82 -22.78 25.14 0.94
C GLY A 82 -21.59 26.02 1.25
#